data_AF-A0A0Q4X195-F1
#
_entry.id   AF-A0A0Q4X195-F1
#
_cell.length_a   1.000
_cell.length_b   1.000
_cell.length_c   1.000
_cell.angle_alpha   90.00
_cell.angle_beta   90.00
_cell.angle_gamma   90.00
#
_symmetry.space_group_name_H-M   'P 1'
#
loop_
_entity.id
_entity.type
_entity.pdbx_description
1 polymer ?
#
loop_
_entity_poly.entity_id
_entity_poly.type
_entity_poly.pdbx_seq_one_letter_code
_entity_poly.pdbx_strand_id
1 'polypeptide(L)'
;MDLFVLVSGLGTVVALSDLLPPWARVDGRWIAAATSVVGAVQLVFALGRREALHADLRRRFLALLADLDAENAKDTGRRMRALFGDEPPTFHAVDKLAYNAAMTALDRPAASMIVVTPSQRIWRNWRRYEGVQFPRVGDAQAAAKGPAWWQRPKV
;
A
#
# COMPACT_ATOMS: atom_id res chain seq x y z
N MET A 1 -11.85 -11.05 1.39
CA MET A 1 -12.76 -11.28 2.52
C MET A 1 -12.28 -10.40 3.64
N ASP A 2 -12.96 -9.27 3.82
CA ASP A 2 -12.51 -8.21 4.71
C ASP A 2 -12.78 -8.58 6.16
N LEU A 3 -11.90 -8.17 7.05
CA LEU A 3 -11.99 -8.33 8.51
C LEU A 3 -13.41 -8.05 9.05
N PHE A 4 -14.11 -7.10 8.44
CA PHE A 4 -15.48 -6.73 8.76
C PHE A 4 -16.49 -7.88 8.57
N VAL A 5 -16.34 -8.70 7.52
CA VAL A 5 -17.19 -9.88 7.26
C VAL A 5 -16.92 -10.98 8.28
N LEU A 6 -15.68 -11.10 8.73
CA LEU A 6 -15.28 -12.11 9.71
C LEU A 6 -15.78 -11.73 11.11
N VAL A 7 -15.68 -10.45 11.49
CA VAL A 7 -16.18 -9.93 12.77
C VAL A 7 -17.72 -9.90 12.82
N SER A 8 -18.39 -9.48 11.74
CA SER A 8 -19.86 -9.48 11.70
C SER A 8 -20.43 -10.90 11.62
N GLY A 9 -19.80 -11.80 10.87
CA GLY A 9 -20.18 -13.21 10.78
C GLY A 9 -20.00 -13.98 12.11
N LEU A 10 -19.01 -13.60 12.91
CA LEU A 10 -18.81 -14.17 14.24
C LEU A 10 -19.96 -13.87 15.20
N GLY A 11 -20.42 -12.62 15.22
CA GLY A 11 -21.56 -12.21 16.04
C GLY A 11 -22.85 -12.91 15.65
N THR A 12 -23.09 -13.10 14.34
CA THR A 12 -24.31 -13.76 13.85
C THR A 12 -24.32 -15.27 14.13
N VAL A 13 -23.16 -15.95 14.04
CA VAL A 13 -23.08 -17.39 14.35
C VAL A 13 -23.29 -17.67 15.84
N VAL A 14 -22.76 -16.81 16.72
CA VAL A 14 -23.01 -16.92 18.17
C VAL A 14 -24.49 -16.63 18.48
N ALA A 15 -25.07 -15.57 17.93
CA ALA A 15 -26.48 -15.26 18.13
C ALA A 15 -27.42 -16.36 17.59
N LEU A 16 -27.04 -17.04 16.50
CA LEU A 16 -27.77 -18.18 15.96
C LEU A 16 -27.66 -19.41 16.88
N SER A 17 -26.51 -19.60 17.54
CA SER A 17 -26.33 -20.70 18.50
C SER A 17 -27.23 -20.57 19.73
N ASP A 18 -27.55 -19.34 20.14
CA ASP A 18 -28.46 -19.05 21.26
C ASP A 18 -29.93 -19.35 20.93
N LEU A 19 -30.29 -19.34 19.65
CA LEU A 19 -31.62 -19.70 19.15
C LEU A 19 -31.83 -21.22 19.07
N LEU A 20 -30.79 -22.03 19.24
CA LEU A 20 -30.89 -23.48 19.18
C LEU A 20 -31.49 -24.08 20.47
N PRO A 21 -32.15 -25.25 20.36
CA PRO A 21 -32.59 -26.01 21.52
C PRO A 21 -31.43 -26.35 22.47
N PRO A 22 -31.66 -26.48 23.78
CA PRO A 22 -30.59 -26.66 24.78
C PRO A 22 -29.63 -27.83 24.51
N TRP A 23 -30.12 -28.90 23.89
CA TRP A 23 -29.35 -30.09 23.52
C TRP A 23 -28.45 -29.88 22.29
N ALA A 24 -28.69 -28.83 21.51
CA ALA A 24 -27.92 -28.45 20.31
C ALA A 24 -27.12 -27.15 20.52
N ARG A 25 -27.22 -26.50 21.68
CA ARG A 25 -26.47 -25.28 21.96
C ARG A 25 -24.99 -25.59 22.08
N VAL A 26 -24.19 -24.81 21.37
CA VAL A 26 -22.74 -24.85 21.45
C VAL A 26 -22.30 -23.62 22.23
N ASP A 27 -21.42 -23.80 23.21
CA ASP A 27 -20.85 -22.67 23.94
C ASP A 27 -20.09 -21.75 22.95
N GLY A 28 -20.47 -20.47 22.94
CA GLY A 28 -19.90 -19.45 22.07
C GLY A 28 -18.37 -19.34 22.19
N ARG A 29 -17.77 -19.78 23.30
CA ARG A 29 -16.32 -19.84 23.48
C ARG A 29 -15.64 -20.78 22.47
N TRP A 30 -16.24 -21.93 22.17
CA TRP A 30 -15.71 -22.88 21.19
C TRP A 30 -15.85 -22.38 19.76
N ILE A 31 -16.95 -21.69 19.47
CA ILE A 31 -17.17 -21.02 18.18
C ILE A 31 -16.12 -19.92 17.98
N ALA A 32 -15.88 -19.08 18.99
CA ALA A 32 -14.88 -18.02 18.95
C ALA A 32 -13.45 -18.57 18.80
N ALA A 33 -13.11 -19.67 19.48
CA ALA A 33 -11.81 -20.31 19.36
C ALA A 33 -11.60 -20.90 17.95
N ALA A 34 -12.58 -21.67 17.44
CA ALA A 34 -12.49 -22.29 16.12
C ALA A 34 -12.35 -21.24 15.00
N THR A 35 -13.15 -20.18 15.04
CA THR A 35 -13.09 -19.10 14.05
C THR A 35 -11.81 -18.28 14.14
N SER A 36 -11.26 -18.07 15.34
CA SER A 36 -9.97 -17.40 15.52
C SER A 36 -8.83 -18.19 14.88
N VAL A 37 -8.83 -19.53 15.04
CA VAL A 37 -7.87 -20.42 14.39
C VAL A 37 -8.02 -20.38 12.87
N VAL A 38 -9.24 -20.51 12.36
CA VAL A 38 -9.51 -20.43 10.90
C VAL A 38 -9.08 -19.08 10.33
N GLY A 39 -9.37 -17.98 11.03
CA GLY A 39 -8.96 -16.64 10.64
C GLY A 39 -7.44 -16.46 10.62
N ALA A 40 -6.73 -17.00 11.61
CA ALA A 40 -5.27 -16.97 11.65
C ALA A 40 -4.66 -17.76 10.47
N VAL A 41 -5.18 -18.96 10.19
CA VAL A 41 -4.76 -19.78 9.05
C VAL A 41 -5.03 -19.06 7.73
N GLN A 42 -6.21 -18.45 7.58
CA GLN A 42 -6.56 -17.69 6.39
C GLN A 42 -5.62 -16.48 6.19
N LEU A 43 -5.21 -15.82 7.28
CA LEU A 43 -4.27 -14.70 7.23
C LEU A 43 -2.89 -15.14 6.73
N VAL A 44 -2.37 -16.26 7.22
CA VAL A 44 -1.09 -16.83 6.77
C VAL A 44 -1.13 -17.14 5.28
N PHE A 45 -2.18 -17.81 4.80
CA PHE A 45 -2.32 -18.10 3.38
C PHE A 45 -2.55 -16.84 2.53
N ALA A 46 -3.25 -15.84 3.06
CA ALA A 46 -3.44 -14.57 2.37
C ALA A 46 -2.11 -13.80 2.20
N LEU A 47 -1.24 -13.82 3.21
CA LEU A 47 0.11 -13.25 3.14
C LEU A 47 0.96 -14.00 2.12
N GLY A 48 0.99 -15.34 2.18
CA GLY A 48 1.76 -16.15 1.23
C GLY A 48 1.33 -15.94 -0.24
N ARG A 49 0.02 -15.82 -0.51
CA ARG A 49 -0.47 -15.49 -1.87
C ARG A 49 0.00 -14.12 -2.35
N ARG A 50 0.05 -13.11 -1.48
CA ARG A 50 0.54 -11.77 -1.84
C ARG A 50 2.03 -11.79 -2.14
N GLU A 51 2.81 -12.50 -1.33
CA GLU A 51 4.25 -12.66 -1.54
C GLU A 51 4.55 -13.39 -2.86
N ALA A 52 3.82 -14.47 -3.15
CA ALA A 52 3.96 -15.19 -4.42
C ALA A 52 3.69 -14.29 -5.63
N LEU A 53 2.64 -13.46 -5.56
CA LEU A 53 2.33 -12.47 -6.60
C LEU A 53 3.44 -11.43 -6.76
N HIS A 54 3.97 -10.89 -5.66
CA HIS A 54 5.09 -9.95 -5.70
C HIS A 54 6.36 -10.59 -6.28
N ALA A 55 6.67 -11.83 -5.92
CA ALA A 55 7.83 -12.56 -6.44
C ALA A 55 7.71 -12.80 -7.95
N ASP A 56 6.51 -13.17 -8.44
CA ASP A 56 6.24 -13.39 -9.86
C ASP A 56 6.36 -12.09 -10.67
N LEU A 57 5.71 -11.00 -10.22
CA LEU A 57 5.84 -9.69 -10.86
C LEU A 57 7.30 -9.22 -10.92
N ARG A 58 8.04 -9.37 -9.82
CA ARG A 58 9.47 -9.01 -9.76
C ARG A 58 10.30 -9.85 -10.72
N ARG A 59 10.04 -11.15 -10.81
CA ARG A 59 10.73 -12.04 -11.75
C ARG A 59 10.50 -11.62 -13.19
N ARG A 60 9.25 -11.36 -13.58
CA ARG A 60 8.88 -10.91 -14.93
C ARG A 60 9.48 -9.55 -15.27
N PHE A 61 9.50 -8.63 -14.30
CA PHE A 61 10.13 -7.33 -14.45
C PHE A 61 11.64 -7.44 -14.72
N LEU A 62 12.35 -8.26 -13.93
CA LEU A 62 13.79 -8.47 -14.12
C LEU A 62 14.11 -9.17 -15.44
N ALA A 63 13.26 -10.10 -15.88
CA ALA A 63 13.39 -10.73 -17.20
C ALA A 63 13.26 -9.69 -18.33
N LEU A 64 12.26 -8.80 -18.26
CA LEU A 64 12.12 -7.71 -19.24
C LEU A 64 13.30 -6.73 -19.23
N LEU A 65 13.89 -6.49 -18.06
CA LEU A 65 15.07 -5.63 -17.93
C LEU A 65 16.33 -6.29 -18.50
N ALA A 66 16.47 -7.60 -18.36
CA ALA A 66 17.57 -8.37 -18.96
C ALA A 66 17.44 -8.43 -20.49
N ASP A 67 16.21 -8.51 -21.01
CA ASP A 67 15.91 -8.50 -22.44
C ASP A 67 15.97 -7.09 -23.05
N LEU A 68 16.18 -6.03 -22.25
CA LEU A 68 16.17 -4.66 -22.73
C LEU A 68 17.43 -4.37 -23.56
N ASP A 69 17.22 -4.01 -24.83
CA ASP A 69 18.25 -3.56 -25.76
C ASP A 69 17.79 -2.31 -26.52
N ALA A 70 18.73 -1.56 -27.10
CA ALA A 70 18.46 -0.30 -27.81
C ALA A 70 17.47 -0.49 -28.98
N GLU A 71 17.55 -1.63 -29.66
CA GLU A 71 16.70 -1.96 -30.81
C GLU A 71 15.26 -2.36 -30.41
N ASN A 72 15.07 -2.92 -29.20
CA ASN A 72 13.78 -3.44 -28.75
C ASN A 72 13.10 -2.56 -27.67
N ALA A 73 13.74 -1.46 -27.25
CA ALA A 73 13.31 -0.61 -26.15
C ALA A 73 11.83 -0.19 -26.21
N LYS A 74 11.28 0.03 -27.41
CA LYS A 74 9.87 0.40 -27.60
C LYS A 74 8.91 -0.75 -27.29
N ASP A 75 9.23 -1.97 -27.73
CA ASP A 75 8.39 -3.15 -27.44
C ASP A 75 8.55 -3.58 -25.98
N THR A 76 9.77 -3.59 -25.47
CA THR A 76 10.05 -3.86 -24.04
C THR A 76 9.31 -2.86 -23.16
N GLY A 77 9.31 -1.57 -23.51
CA GLY A 77 8.52 -0.54 -22.83
C GLY A 77 7.01 -0.77 -22.91
N ARG A 78 6.48 -1.36 -24.00
CA ARG A 78 5.05 -1.75 -24.09
C ARG A 78 4.74 -2.89 -23.12
N ARG A 79 5.56 -3.94 -23.11
CA ARG A 79 5.40 -5.10 -22.22
C ARG A 79 5.52 -4.69 -20.75
N MET A 80 6.43 -3.78 -20.44
CA MET A 80 6.62 -3.24 -19.10
C MET A 80 5.37 -2.49 -18.62
N ARG A 81 4.74 -1.66 -19.46
CA ARG A 81 3.46 -1.00 -19.14
C ARG A 81 2.31 -1.99 -18.94
N ALA A 82 2.26 -3.06 -19.73
CA ALA A 82 1.28 -4.12 -19.54
C ALA A 82 1.47 -4.82 -18.19
N LEU A 83 2.71 -5.13 -17.81
CA LEU A 83 3.05 -5.72 -16.51
C LEU A 83 2.67 -4.80 -15.34
N PHE A 84 2.83 -3.48 -15.48
CA PHE A 84 2.35 -2.52 -14.49
C PHE A 84 0.83 -2.44 -14.40
N GLY A 85 0.10 -2.84 -15.45
CA GLY A 85 -1.36 -2.99 -15.41
C GLY A 85 -1.82 -4.17 -14.55
N ASP A 86 -0.96 -5.18 -14.36
CA ASP A 86 -1.21 -6.33 -13.50
C ASP A 86 -0.89 -6.04 -12.01
N GLU A 87 -0.23 -4.92 -11.72
CA GLU A 87 0.07 -4.51 -10.35
C GLU A 87 -1.21 -4.03 -9.65
N PRO A 88 -1.47 -4.44 -8.39
CA PRO A 88 -2.58 -3.89 -7.63
C PRO A 88 -2.46 -2.36 -7.56
N PRO A 89 -3.58 -1.63 -7.64
CA PRO A 89 -3.56 -0.18 -7.72
C PRO A 89 -2.84 0.44 -6.52
N THR A 90 -1.85 1.29 -6.82
CA THR A 90 -0.93 1.83 -5.83
C THR A 90 -1.55 2.98 -5.05
N PHE A 91 -1.22 3.04 -3.76
CA PHE A 91 -1.57 4.18 -2.91
C PHE A 91 -0.42 5.17 -2.97
N HIS A 92 -0.54 6.22 -3.78
CA HIS A 92 0.59 7.11 -4.09
C HIS A 92 1.21 7.75 -2.85
N ALA A 93 0.42 8.09 -1.84
CA ALA A 93 0.93 8.61 -0.57
C ALA A 93 1.80 7.57 0.19
N VAL A 94 1.46 6.28 0.11
CA VAL A 94 2.26 5.19 0.68
C VAL A 94 3.59 5.07 -0.06
N ASP A 95 3.56 5.10 -1.40
CA ASP A 95 4.77 5.04 -2.23
C ASP A 95 5.72 6.19 -1.94
N LYS A 96 5.20 7.42 -1.75
CA LYS A 96 6.04 8.59 -1.43
C LYS A 96 6.67 8.47 -0.05
N LEU A 97 5.98 7.89 0.92
CA LEU A 97 6.55 7.61 2.24
C LEU A 97 7.62 6.50 2.17
N ALA A 98 7.40 5.45 1.38
CA ALA A 98 8.39 4.40 1.14
C ALA A 98 9.64 4.97 0.45
N TYR A 99 9.45 5.85 -0.53
CA TYR A 99 10.55 6.58 -1.17
C TYR A 99 11.35 7.42 -0.16
N ASN A 100 10.69 8.19 0.71
CA ASN A 100 11.37 8.98 1.73
C ASN A 100 12.14 8.11 2.73
N ALA A 101 11.58 6.97 3.12
CA ALA A 101 12.27 6.00 3.97
C ALA A 101 13.52 5.45 3.29
N ALA A 102 13.44 5.11 2.00
CA ALA A 102 14.60 4.68 1.21
C ALA A 102 15.66 5.79 1.07
N MET A 103 15.25 7.03 0.82
CA MET A 103 16.18 8.18 0.75
C MET A 103 16.89 8.41 2.09
N THR A 104 16.18 8.26 3.21
CA THR A 104 16.75 8.36 4.56
C THR A 104 17.75 7.24 4.81
N ALA A 105 17.43 6.00 4.41
CA ALA A 105 18.32 4.85 4.55
C ALA A 105 19.59 4.97 3.69
N LEU A 106 19.51 5.68 2.56
CA LEU A 106 20.63 5.97 1.66
C LEU A 106 21.41 7.24 2.03
N ASP A 107 21.14 7.83 3.20
CA ASP A 107 21.73 9.09 3.69
C ASP A 107 21.67 10.23 2.65
N ARG A 108 20.54 10.31 1.93
CA ARG A 108 20.34 11.35 0.92
C ARG A 108 19.88 12.66 1.55
N PRO A 109 20.22 13.82 0.95
CA PRO A 109 19.83 15.13 1.48
C PRO A 109 18.32 15.26 1.67
N ALA A 110 17.88 15.92 2.76
CA ALA A 110 16.46 16.15 3.02
C ALA A 110 15.72 16.87 1.87
N ALA A 111 16.44 17.65 1.05
CA ALA A 111 15.89 18.31 -0.12
C ALA A 111 15.36 17.36 -1.21
N SER A 112 15.89 16.13 -1.29
CA SER A 112 15.41 15.12 -2.25
C SER A 112 14.17 14.36 -1.77
N MET A 113 13.75 14.57 -0.52
CA MET A 113 12.54 13.96 0.02
C MET A 113 11.28 14.58 -0.60
N ILE A 114 10.20 13.83 -0.59
CA ILE A 114 8.90 14.23 -1.12
C ILE A 114 8.01 14.72 0.02
N VAL A 115 7.35 15.85 -0.17
CA VAL A 115 6.43 16.41 0.81
C VAL A 115 5.13 15.61 0.79
N VAL A 116 4.78 15.02 1.94
CA VAL A 116 3.49 14.37 2.18
C VAL A 116 2.83 15.08 3.34
N THR A 117 1.63 15.60 3.14
CA THR A 117 0.93 16.36 4.19
C THR A 117 0.47 15.43 5.33
N PRO A 118 0.29 15.94 6.56
CA PRO A 118 -0.17 15.13 7.68
C PRO A 118 -1.51 14.42 7.42
N SER A 119 -2.44 15.08 6.73
CA SER A 119 -3.70 14.48 6.32
C SER A 119 -3.49 13.34 5.31
N GLN A 120 -2.65 13.54 4.29
CA GLN A 120 -2.29 12.48 3.33
C GLN A 120 -1.65 11.28 4.00
N ARG A 121 -0.86 11.49 5.07
CA ARG A 121 -0.24 10.41 5.85
C ARG A 121 -1.25 9.58 6.63
N ILE A 122 -2.29 10.20 7.19
CA ILE A 122 -3.35 9.52 7.96
C ILE A 122 -4.24 8.70 7.01
N TRP A 123 -4.68 9.31 5.91
CA TRP A 123 -5.63 8.69 4.98
C TRP A 123 -4.96 7.86 3.87
N ARG A 124 -3.65 7.61 3.98
CA ARG A 124 -2.82 6.95 2.95
C ARG A 124 -3.31 5.57 2.51
N ASN A 125 -3.96 4.83 3.41
CA ASN A 125 -4.45 3.47 3.14
C ASN A 125 -5.89 3.44 2.60
N TRP A 126 -6.59 4.58 2.64
CA TRP A 126 -8.02 4.67 2.29
C TRP A 126 -8.25 5.54 1.06
N ARG A 127 -7.37 6.51 0.77
CA ARG A 127 -7.41 7.32 -0.44
C ARG A 127 -6.13 7.14 -1.25
N ARG A 128 -6.27 6.90 -2.56
CA ARG A 128 -5.14 6.70 -3.48
C ARG A 128 -4.39 8.00 -3.81
N TYR A 129 -5.08 9.15 -3.76
CA TYR A 129 -4.55 10.46 -4.17
C TYR A 129 -4.10 10.50 -5.64
N GLU A 130 -4.92 9.96 -6.53
CA GLU A 130 -4.68 9.95 -7.97
C GLU A 130 -4.66 11.39 -8.53
N GLY A 131 -3.68 11.70 -9.39
CA GLY A 131 -3.49 13.02 -9.99
C GLY A 131 -2.95 14.11 -9.05
N VAL A 132 -2.71 13.82 -7.77
CA VAL A 132 -2.13 14.78 -6.83
C VAL A 132 -0.62 14.91 -7.06
N GLN A 133 -0.15 16.13 -7.26
CA GLN A 133 1.29 16.39 -7.34
C GLN A 133 1.89 16.42 -5.93
N PHE A 134 2.96 15.65 -5.74
CA PHE A 134 3.72 15.63 -4.49
C PHE A 134 5.07 16.34 -4.74
N PRO A 135 5.23 17.61 -4.34
CA PRO A 135 6.45 18.36 -4.57
C PRO A 135 7.60 17.81 -3.73
N ARG A 136 8.84 17.99 -4.18
CA ARG A 136 10.00 17.72 -3.34
C ARG A 136 10.17 18.80 -2.28
N VAL A 137 10.82 18.46 -1.18
CA VAL A 137 11.12 19.38 -0.09
C VAL A 137 11.95 20.55 -0.59
N GLY A 138 12.93 20.32 -1.46
CA GLY A 138 13.71 21.39 -2.10
C GLY A 138 12.86 22.36 -2.91
N ASP A 139 11.94 21.84 -3.73
CA ASP A 139 11.06 22.65 -4.58
C ASP A 139 10.04 23.44 -3.74
N ALA A 140 9.50 22.82 -2.70
CA ALA A 140 8.60 23.47 -1.75
C ALA A 140 9.30 24.58 -0.95
N GLN A 141 10.56 24.38 -0.56
CA GLN A 141 11.38 25.41 0.09
C GLN A 141 11.74 26.55 -0.86
N ALA A 142 12.01 26.26 -2.14
CA ALA A 142 12.27 27.26 -3.17
C ALA A 142 11.01 28.12 -3.44
N ALA A 143 9.84 27.49 -3.53
CA ALA A 143 8.57 28.19 -3.68
C ALA A 143 8.25 29.08 -2.45
N ALA A 144 8.54 28.60 -1.23
CA ALA A 144 8.33 29.36 -0.01
C ALA A 144 9.27 30.58 0.15
N LYS A 145 10.48 30.51 -0.42
CA LYS A 145 11.44 31.63 -0.38
C LYS A 145 11.10 32.77 -1.34
N GLY A 146 10.19 32.55 -2.30
CA GLY A 146 9.84 33.53 -3.33
C GLY A 146 11.02 33.87 -4.26
N PRO A 147 10.78 34.49 -5.42
CA PRO A 147 11.86 34.95 -6.29
C PRO A 147 12.66 36.08 -5.61
N ALA A 148 13.96 36.18 -5.91
CA ALA A 148 14.91 37.08 -5.24
C ALA A 148 14.49 38.56 -5.24
N TRP A 149 13.66 38.99 -6.20
CA TRP A 149 13.13 40.35 -6.30
C TRP A 149 11.97 40.66 -5.33
N TRP A 150 11.40 39.63 -4.67
CA TRP A 150 10.33 39.78 -3.68
C TRP A 150 10.85 39.88 -2.24
N GLN A 151 12.10 39.44 -1.99
CA GLN A 151 12.69 39.49 -0.66
C GLN A 151 13.04 40.94 -0.30
N ARG A 152 12.19 41.59 0.51
CA ARG A 152 12.46 42.95 1.01
C ARG A 152 13.80 42.95 1.76
N PRO A 153 14.70 43.91 1.48
CA PRO A 153 15.92 44.06 2.26
C PRO A 153 15.53 44.29 3.72
N LYS A 154 16.12 43.50 4.62
CA LYS A 154 15.99 43.73 6.06
C LYS A 154 16.71 45.06 6.36
N VAL A 155 15.93 46.07 6.71
CA VAL A 155 16.42 47.34 7.28
C VAL A 155 16.77 47.09 8.74
#